data_AF-A0A924GPD1-F1
#
_entry.id   AF-A0A924GPD1-F1
#
_cell.length_a   1.000
_cell.length_b   1.000
_cell.length_c   1.000
_cell.angle_alpha   90.00
_cell.angle_beta   90.00
_cell.angle_gamma   90.00
#
_symmetry.space_group_name_H-M   'P 1'
#
loop_
_entity.id
_entity.type
_entity.pdbx_description
1 polymer ?
#
loop_
_entity_poly.entity_id
_entity_poly.type
_entity_poly.pdbx_seq_one_letter_code
_entity_poly.pdbx_strand_id
1 'polypeptide(L)'
;MTDAAPTTRPLSTLANADLAELLDTMDAEAPLVQRHIWLIALLQWVRGNGRSAQAAAARVDIFLDVMDVRPALAEQFRRWWQKLMDTVDDATLLSDYGFASRNAFVSELVERLHRKLLPATPETADAGELFTLVLPDKLDAQWIATLSPATLERLAALLTLPAHGQAPHAPRGLTHWQASLIEAITFCTSNIRAVGFAPEIRLRMRTPARADSPFHTLSNDFETLRDAWWDLHCNEPEPDAAQHLADAATQFKAKLEACRQAAASVYTHLDSHGISMDLVFRLRQLRERVLRIRALLDCLMGEDPLANSAKLLSHLASVGQDQRSLGVLLSSNSSLLAAKVAERSSETGEHYITRNAKEYRAMLGQAAGGGALTAGTTALKFAILAVGLSAFWSGFWAGVMYAASFVLIQLLHFTLATKQPAMTAPAMAAKLKDISDPSAVESFVDE
;
A
#
# COMPACT_ATOMS: atom_id res chain seq x y z
N MET A 1 33.51 -40.40 22.78
CA MET A 1 32.72 -40.57 21.55
C MET A 1 31.31 -40.95 21.97
N THR A 2 30.49 -39.93 22.23
CA THR A 2 29.02 -40.02 22.34
C THR A 2 28.55 -38.61 22.06
N ASP A 3 28.23 -38.41 20.79
CA ASP A 3 27.70 -37.20 20.19
C ASP A 3 26.33 -36.92 20.80
N ALA A 4 26.20 -35.83 21.55
CA ALA A 4 24.90 -35.38 22.04
C ALA A 4 24.24 -34.57 20.91
N ALA A 5 23.30 -35.21 20.21
CA ALA A 5 22.46 -34.55 19.22
C ALA A 5 21.79 -33.30 19.84
N PRO A 6 21.74 -32.16 19.14
CA PRO A 6 21.06 -30.98 19.64
C PRO A 6 19.56 -31.28 19.72
N THR A 7 19.02 -31.30 20.94
CA THR A 7 17.59 -31.43 21.20
C THR A 7 16.86 -30.23 20.62
N THR A 8 16.25 -30.40 19.45
CA THR A 8 15.30 -29.44 18.88
C THR A 8 14.06 -29.37 19.78
N ARG A 9 13.98 -28.36 20.65
CA ARG A 9 12.76 -28.07 21.42
C ARG A 9 11.63 -27.68 20.46
N PRO A 10 10.37 -28.12 20.71
CA PRO A 10 9.25 -27.83 19.83
C PRO A 10 8.92 -26.33 19.79
N LEU A 11 8.62 -25.82 18.60
CA LEU A 11 8.40 -24.41 18.25
C LEU A 11 7.34 -23.67 19.10
N SER A 12 6.45 -24.38 19.79
CA SER A 12 5.42 -23.82 20.65
C SER A 12 5.92 -23.28 22.00
N THR A 13 7.18 -23.55 22.39
CA THR A 13 7.72 -23.13 23.70
C THR A 13 8.29 -21.71 23.72
N LEU A 14 8.63 -21.13 22.56
CA LEU A 14 9.31 -19.82 22.51
C LEU A 14 8.37 -18.63 22.76
N ALA A 15 7.06 -18.80 22.60
CA ALA A 15 6.09 -17.70 22.73
C ALA A 15 6.01 -17.08 24.14
N ASN A 16 6.47 -17.82 25.17
CA ASN A 16 6.50 -17.36 26.57
C ASN A 16 7.90 -17.46 27.19
N ALA A 17 8.93 -17.61 26.37
CA ALA A 17 10.31 -17.76 26.85
C ALA A 17 10.82 -16.44 27.44
N ASP A 18 11.58 -16.53 28.53
CA ASP A 18 12.34 -15.40 29.08
C ASP A 18 13.57 -15.12 28.20
N LEU A 19 14.15 -13.92 28.33
CA LEU A 19 15.27 -13.48 27.48
C LEU A 19 16.45 -14.46 27.49
N ALA A 20 16.78 -15.04 28.65
CA ALA A 20 17.87 -15.99 28.75
C ALA A 20 17.62 -17.25 27.89
N GLU A 21 16.40 -17.78 27.90
CA GLU A 21 16.03 -18.95 27.10
C GLU A 21 16.03 -18.65 25.60
N LEU A 22 15.60 -17.44 25.21
CA LEU A 22 15.68 -16.97 23.82
C LEU A 22 17.14 -16.88 23.37
N LEU A 23 18.02 -16.29 24.18
CA LEU A 23 19.43 -16.14 23.84
C LEU A 23 20.16 -17.50 23.76
N ASP A 24 19.83 -18.46 24.64
CA ASP A 24 20.39 -19.81 24.61
C ASP A 24 19.95 -20.63 23.38
N THR A 25 18.80 -20.29 22.78
CA THR A 25 18.26 -20.97 21.59
C THR A 25 18.60 -20.28 20.27
N MET A 26 19.37 -19.19 20.32
CA MET A 26 19.80 -18.45 19.13
C MET A 26 20.80 -19.25 18.30
N ASP A 27 20.42 -19.61 17.07
CA ASP A 27 21.29 -20.34 16.14
C ASP A 27 21.26 -19.68 14.75
N ALA A 28 22.42 -19.24 14.28
CA ALA A 28 22.59 -18.60 12.98
C ALA A 28 22.45 -19.60 11.82
N GLU A 29 22.81 -20.87 12.03
CA GLU A 29 22.75 -21.91 11.00
C GLU A 29 21.41 -22.66 10.98
N ALA A 30 20.48 -22.28 11.86
CA ALA A 30 19.14 -22.84 11.85
C ALA A 30 18.40 -22.56 10.53
N PRO A 31 17.48 -23.46 10.11
CA PRO A 31 16.60 -23.24 8.96
C PRO A 31 15.91 -21.87 9.01
N LEU A 32 15.67 -21.27 7.85
CA LEU A 32 15.08 -19.93 7.69
C LEU A 32 13.85 -19.70 8.58
N VAL A 33 12.90 -20.64 8.55
CA VAL A 33 11.67 -20.57 9.35
C VAL A 33 11.94 -20.48 10.85
N GLN A 34 12.92 -21.24 11.35
CA GLN A 34 13.27 -21.23 12.78
C GLN A 34 13.90 -19.90 13.20
N ARG A 35 14.76 -19.32 12.34
CA ARG A 35 15.32 -17.98 12.58
C ARG A 35 14.23 -16.92 12.64
N HIS A 36 13.25 -16.97 11.73
CA HIS A 36 12.14 -16.02 11.74
C HIS A 36 11.23 -16.20 12.96
N ILE A 37 10.93 -17.43 13.36
CA ILE A 37 10.16 -17.71 14.59
C ILE A 37 10.90 -17.19 15.83
N TRP A 38 12.22 -17.37 15.88
CA TRP A 38 13.04 -16.82 16.96
C TRP A 38 12.97 -15.28 17.02
N LEU A 39 13.06 -14.61 15.86
CA LEU A 39 12.92 -13.15 15.78
C LEU A 39 11.54 -12.67 16.23
N ILE A 40 10.48 -13.36 15.81
CA ILE A 40 9.10 -13.09 16.24
C ILE A 40 9.00 -13.20 17.77
N ALA A 41 9.58 -14.26 18.36
CA ALA A 41 9.57 -14.48 19.80
C ALA A 41 10.39 -13.42 20.55
N LEU A 42 11.54 -13.00 20.02
CA LEU A 42 12.33 -11.89 20.58
C LEU A 42 11.54 -10.59 20.61
N LEU A 43 10.90 -10.19 19.51
CA LEU A 43 10.10 -8.96 19.49
C LEU A 43 8.80 -9.10 20.30
N GLN A 44 8.26 -10.30 20.45
CA GLN A 44 7.19 -10.56 21.40
C GLN A 44 7.65 -10.36 22.85
N TRP A 45 8.85 -10.83 23.19
CA TRP A 45 9.45 -10.56 24.50
C TRP A 45 9.67 -9.06 24.72
N VAL A 46 10.15 -8.32 23.71
CA VAL A 46 10.30 -6.85 23.75
C VAL A 46 8.94 -6.19 24.02
N ARG A 47 7.88 -6.58 23.33
CA ARG A 47 6.52 -6.04 23.56
C ARG A 47 5.98 -6.37 24.96
N GLY A 48 6.40 -7.48 25.55
CA GLY A 48 5.95 -7.93 26.87
C GLY A 48 4.42 -8.10 26.92
N ASN A 49 3.75 -7.38 27.82
CA ASN A 49 2.30 -7.45 27.97
C ASN A 49 1.51 -6.60 26.96
N GLY A 50 2.20 -5.88 26.05
CA GLY A 50 1.55 -5.06 25.02
C GLY A 50 0.76 -3.87 25.54
N ARG A 51 1.07 -3.35 26.75
CA ARG A 51 0.33 -2.22 27.35
C ARG A 51 1.08 -0.89 27.38
N SER A 52 2.42 -0.91 27.29
CA SER A 52 3.23 0.30 27.44
C SER A 52 4.39 0.31 26.45
N ALA A 53 4.41 1.34 25.60
CA ALA A 53 5.52 1.61 24.69
C ALA A 53 6.83 1.83 25.45
N GLN A 54 6.78 2.56 26.57
CA GLN A 54 7.95 2.82 27.41
C GLN A 54 8.53 1.52 28.01
N ALA A 55 7.66 0.59 28.42
CA ALA A 55 8.11 -0.71 28.95
C ALA A 55 8.77 -1.57 27.86
N ALA A 56 8.29 -1.48 26.62
CA ALA A 56 8.92 -2.17 25.50
C ALA A 56 10.28 -1.54 25.14
N ALA A 57 10.39 -0.21 25.11
CA ALA A 57 11.67 0.47 24.95
C ALA A 57 12.68 0.09 26.04
N ALA A 58 12.25 0.03 27.31
CA ALA A 58 13.11 -0.40 28.42
C ALA A 58 13.59 -1.86 28.27
N ARG A 59 12.80 -2.74 27.64
CA ARG A 59 13.22 -4.12 27.34
C ARG A 59 14.26 -4.18 26.23
N VAL A 60 14.23 -3.24 25.28
CA VAL A 60 15.33 -3.07 24.31
C VAL A 60 16.62 -2.70 25.05
N ASP A 61 16.56 -1.78 26.01
CA ASP A 61 17.73 -1.44 26.82
C ASP A 61 18.24 -2.65 27.62
N ILE A 62 17.36 -3.46 28.24
CA ILE A 62 17.74 -4.71 28.92
C ILE A 62 18.44 -5.69 27.96
N PHE A 63 17.93 -5.85 26.73
CA PHE A 63 18.57 -6.70 25.73
C PHE A 63 19.99 -6.21 25.41
N LEU A 64 20.15 -4.91 25.20
CA LEU A 64 21.46 -4.30 24.92
C LEU A 64 22.41 -4.40 26.11
N ASP A 65 21.93 -4.26 27.35
CA ASP A 65 22.74 -4.40 28.56
C ASP A 65 23.34 -5.83 28.65
N VAL A 66 22.56 -6.85 28.27
CA VAL A 66 23.06 -8.23 28.20
C VAL A 66 24.12 -8.39 27.11
N MET A 67 23.95 -7.76 25.94
CA MET A 67 24.94 -7.79 24.86
C MET A 67 26.26 -7.12 25.27
N ASP A 68 26.18 -5.99 25.99
CA ASP A 68 27.36 -5.25 26.45
C ASP A 68 28.16 -6.03 27.51
N VAL A 69 27.46 -6.76 28.40
CA VAL A 69 28.10 -7.59 29.43
C VAL A 69 28.66 -8.90 28.86
N ARG A 70 28.11 -9.42 27.76
CA ARG A 70 28.48 -10.72 27.16
C ARG A 70 28.94 -10.57 25.70
N PRO A 71 30.20 -10.17 25.45
CA PRO A 71 30.67 -9.88 24.08
C PRO A 71 30.65 -11.10 23.14
N ALA A 72 30.85 -12.31 23.67
CA ALA A 72 30.74 -13.54 22.87
C ALA A 72 29.31 -13.76 22.33
N LEU A 73 28.30 -13.39 23.12
CA LEU A 73 26.90 -13.47 22.74
C LEU A 73 26.53 -12.37 21.74
N ALA A 74 27.06 -11.15 21.92
CA ALA A 74 26.90 -10.07 20.95
C ALA A 74 27.47 -10.48 19.58
N GLU A 75 28.62 -11.15 19.53
CA GLU A 75 29.20 -11.66 18.29
C GLU A 75 28.36 -12.79 17.66
N GLN A 76 27.76 -13.65 18.47
CA GLN A 76 26.82 -14.67 17.97
C GLN A 76 25.56 -14.01 17.39
N PHE A 77 25.04 -12.97 18.03
CA PHE A 77 23.90 -12.19 17.54
C PHE A 77 24.24 -11.47 16.23
N ARG A 78 25.44 -10.86 16.10
CA ARG A 78 25.88 -10.24 14.84
C ARG A 78 25.94 -11.24 13.69
N ARG A 79 26.48 -12.45 13.93
CA ARG A 79 26.50 -13.52 12.92
C ARG A 79 25.09 -13.96 12.54
N TRP A 80 24.19 -14.09 13.52
CA TRP A 80 22.79 -14.40 13.27
C TRP A 80 22.11 -13.29 12.45
N TRP A 81 22.34 -12.02 12.80
CA TRP A 81 21.81 -10.84 12.12
C TRP A 81 22.33 -10.75 10.68
N GLN A 82 23.63 -10.96 10.47
CA GLN A 82 24.22 -11.04 9.13
C GLN A 82 23.55 -12.12 8.30
N LYS A 83 23.39 -13.32 8.86
CA LYS A 83 22.73 -14.42 8.16
C LYS A 83 21.26 -14.13 7.85
N LEU A 84 20.57 -13.35 8.68
CA LEU A 84 19.21 -12.88 8.39
C LEU A 84 19.23 -11.94 7.17
N MET A 85 20.05 -10.89 7.21
CA MET A 85 20.17 -9.90 6.13
C MET A 85 20.62 -10.52 4.80
N ASP A 86 21.50 -11.53 4.82
CA ASP A 86 21.92 -12.26 3.62
C ASP A 86 20.80 -13.12 2.99
N THR A 87 19.73 -13.40 3.75
CA THR A 87 18.65 -14.32 3.30
C THR A 87 17.32 -13.64 3.02
N VAL A 88 17.19 -12.36 3.37
CA VAL A 88 15.94 -11.60 3.22
C VAL A 88 16.23 -10.39 2.34
N ASP A 89 15.40 -10.18 1.33
CA ASP A 89 15.45 -9.00 0.47
C ASP A 89 14.85 -7.80 1.20
N ASP A 90 15.70 -6.94 1.76
CA ASP A 90 15.33 -5.76 2.53
C ASP A 90 14.89 -4.56 1.67
N ALA A 91 15.22 -4.56 0.37
CA ALA A 91 14.71 -3.58 -0.58
C ALA A 91 13.18 -3.69 -0.70
N THR A 92 12.60 -4.89 -0.53
CA THR A 92 11.13 -5.06 -0.47
C THR A 92 10.49 -4.27 0.68
N LEU A 93 11.13 -4.21 1.85
CA LEU A 93 10.63 -3.45 3.00
C LEU A 93 10.78 -1.94 2.78
N LEU A 94 11.94 -1.50 2.32
CA LEU A 94 12.24 -0.08 2.22
C LEU A 94 11.56 0.58 1.01
N SER A 95 11.44 -0.14 -0.10
CA SER A 95 10.83 0.38 -1.32
C SER A 95 9.34 0.05 -1.40
N ASP A 96 8.95 -1.22 -1.30
CA ASP A 96 7.63 -1.69 -1.74
C ASP A 96 6.60 -1.87 -0.63
N TYR A 97 7.05 -2.14 0.59
CA TYR A 97 6.17 -2.27 1.73
C TYR A 97 5.38 -0.98 1.98
N GLY A 98 4.07 -1.11 2.18
CA GLY A 98 3.18 0.05 2.25
C GLY A 98 2.47 0.40 0.94
N PHE A 99 2.99 -0.07 -0.21
CA PHE A 99 2.38 0.15 -1.52
C PHE A 99 1.60 -1.09 -1.98
N ALA A 100 0.61 -0.90 -2.87
CA ALA A 100 -0.09 -2.05 -3.43
C ALA A 100 0.70 -2.69 -4.58
N SER A 101 0.73 -4.02 -4.59
CA SER A 101 1.42 -4.88 -5.56
C SER A 101 0.98 -4.65 -7.01
N ARG A 102 -0.26 -4.18 -7.23
CA ARG A 102 -0.82 -3.87 -8.54
C ARG A 102 -1.44 -2.49 -8.51
N ASN A 103 -1.28 -1.76 -9.61
CA ASN A 103 -1.79 -0.40 -9.82
C ASN A 103 -3.34 -0.29 -9.86
N ALA A 104 -4.08 -1.20 -9.23
CA ALA A 104 -5.53 -1.23 -9.25
C ALA A 104 -6.11 -1.50 -7.85
N PHE A 105 -7.04 -0.66 -7.43
CA PHE A 105 -7.77 -0.76 -6.16
C PHE A 105 -8.39 -2.15 -5.90
N VAL A 106 -8.99 -2.77 -6.93
CA VAL A 106 -9.66 -4.07 -6.79
C VAL A 106 -8.66 -5.17 -6.44
N SER A 107 -7.45 -5.11 -7.03
CA SER A 107 -6.38 -6.06 -6.72
C SER A 107 -5.94 -5.94 -5.27
N GLU A 108 -5.78 -4.70 -4.77
CA GLU A 108 -5.42 -4.45 -3.38
C GLU A 108 -6.51 -4.93 -2.40
N LEU A 109 -7.79 -4.70 -2.72
CA LEU A 109 -8.91 -5.18 -1.90
C LEU A 109 -8.93 -6.71 -1.80
N VAL A 110 -8.75 -7.40 -2.92
CA VAL A 110 -8.69 -8.87 -2.96
C VAL A 110 -7.49 -9.38 -2.18
N GLU A 111 -6.33 -8.73 -2.31
CA GLU A 111 -5.12 -9.14 -1.60
C GLU A 111 -5.23 -8.95 -0.09
N ARG A 112 -5.77 -7.80 0.38
CA ARG A 112 -6.03 -7.58 1.81
C ARG A 112 -7.05 -8.59 2.37
N LEU A 113 -8.07 -8.95 1.58
CA LEU A 113 -9.03 -9.98 1.96
C LEU A 113 -8.35 -11.36 2.06
N HIS A 114 -7.48 -11.69 1.11
CA HIS A 114 -6.73 -12.94 1.10
C HIS A 114 -5.82 -13.05 2.33
N ARG A 115 -5.04 -12.01 2.64
CA ARG A 115 -4.18 -11.97 3.84
C ARG A 115 -4.96 -12.06 5.15
N LYS A 116 -6.23 -11.66 5.16
CA LYS A 116 -7.12 -11.80 6.33
C LYS A 116 -7.68 -13.23 6.47
N LEU A 117 -7.82 -13.96 5.37
CA LEU A 117 -8.35 -15.32 5.34
C LEU A 117 -7.24 -16.39 5.45
N LEU A 118 -6.05 -16.10 4.92
CA LEU A 118 -4.89 -16.97 4.91
C LEU A 118 -3.70 -16.22 5.52
N PRO A 119 -3.30 -16.53 6.77
CA PRO A 119 -2.18 -15.87 7.42
C PRO A 119 -0.87 -16.16 6.67
N ALA A 120 -0.02 -15.15 6.59
CA ALA A 120 1.30 -15.27 5.97
C ALA A 120 2.18 -16.28 6.72
N THR A 121 3.01 -17.01 6.00
CA THR A 121 3.92 -18.02 6.56
C THR A 121 5.27 -17.40 6.93
N PRO A 122 5.89 -17.79 8.06
CA PRO A 122 7.24 -17.36 8.41
C PRO A 122 8.33 -17.81 7.42
N GLU A 123 8.01 -18.69 6.47
CA GLU A 123 8.88 -19.12 5.37
C GLU A 123 8.82 -18.11 4.22
N THR A 124 9.50 -16.97 4.35
CA THR A 124 9.53 -15.93 3.33
C THR A 124 10.92 -15.31 3.21
N ALA A 125 11.34 -14.97 2.00
CA ALA A 125 12.53 -14.17 1.75
C ALA A 125 12.21 -12.67 1.59
N ASP A 126 10.94 -12.29 1.65
CA ASP A 126 10.48 -10.90 1.54
C ASP A 126 10.52 -10.23 2.92
N ALA A 127 11.34 -9.17 3.06
CA ALA A 127 11.45 -8.44 4.31
C ALA A 127 10.15 -7.73 4.70
N GLY A 128 9.34 -7.27 3.74
CA GLY A 128 8.03 -6.67 4.01
C GLY A 128 7.04 -7.68 4.60
N GLU A 129 7.03 -8.91 4.10
CA GLU A 129 6.23 -10.00 4.68
C GLU A 129 6.71 -10.34 6.09
N LEU A 130 8.03 -10.52 6.29
CA LEU A 130 8.59 -10.79 7.61
C LEU A 130 8.32 -9.65 8.58
N PHE A 131 8.48 -8.40 8.15
CA PHE A 131 8.23 -7.18 8.95
C PHE A 131 6.79 -7.15 9.47
N THR A 132 5.83 -7.58 8.65
CA THR A 132 4.42 -7.72 9.05
C THR A 132 4.26 -8.74 10.18
N LEU A 133 5.01 -9.85 10.14
CA LEU A 133 4.95 -10.90 11.16
C LEU A 133 5.65 -10.49 12.46
N VAL A 134 6.78 -9.78 12.36
CA VAL A 134 7.59 -9.40 13.52
C VAL A 134 7.11 -8.11 14.21
N LEU A 135 6.34 -7.25 13.53
CA LEU A 135 5.73 -6.05 14.12
C LEU A 135 4.20 -6.02 13.92
N PRO A 136 3.46 -6.96 14.56
CA PRO A 136 2.05 -7.13 14.31
C PRO A 136 1.14 -6.17 15.09
N ASP A 137 1.60 -5.37 16.04
CA ASP A 137 0.75 -4.53 16.91
C ASP A 137 0.87 -3.02 16.59
N LYS A 138 -0.17 -2.24 16.90
CA LYS A 138 -0.10 -0.77 16.85
C LYS A 138 0.91 -0.20 17.84
N LEU A 139 1.12 -0.89 18.96
CA LEU A 139 2.13 -0.55 19.96
C LEU A 139 3.54 -0.60 19.36
N ASP A 140 3.76 -1.36 18.28
CA ASP A 140 5.07 -1.47 17.64
C ASP A 140 5.61 -0.13 17.12
N ALA A 141 4.76 0.61 16.40
CA ALA A 141 5.12 1.94 15.95
C ALA A 141 5.44 2.89 17.12
N GLN A 142 4.71 2.76 18.23
CA GLN A 142 4.85 3.63 19.39
C GLN A 142 6.16 3.39 20.13
N TRP A 143 6.52 2.14 20.43
CA TRP A 143 7.74 1.88 21.19
C TRP A 143 9.01 2.20 20.40
N ILE A 144 9.01 1.94 19.08
CA ILE A 144 10.13 2.30 18.20
C ILE A 144 10.33 3.83 18.22
N ALA A 145 9.25 4.62 18.18
CA ALA A 145 9.32 6.07 18.24
C ALA A 145 9.79 6.62 19.61
N THR A 146 9.73 5.82 20.67
CA THR A 146 10.15 6.22 22.03
C THR A 146 11.59 5.85 22.37
N LEU A 147 12.31 5.17 21.47
CA LEU A 147 13.72 4.80 21.70
C LEU A 147 14.58 6.06 21.87
N SER A 148 15.43 6.05 22.89
CA SER A 148 16.33 7.18 23.18
C SER A 148 17.48 7.25 22.17
N PRO A 149 18.10 8.42 21.94
CA PRO A 149 19.28 8.52 21.08
C PRO A 149 20.41 7.57 21.49
N ALA A 150 20.67 7.42 22.80
CA ALA A 150 21.67 6.48 23.31
C ALA A 150 21.32 5.02 23.01
N THR A 151 20.04 4.65 23.09
CA THR A 151 19.57 3.30 22.71
C THR A 151 19.76 3.06 21.22
N LEU A 152 19.49 4.07 20.38
CA LEU A 152 19.66 4.00 18.93
C LEU A 152 21.13 3.85 18.52
N GLU A 153 22.04 4.57 19.18
CA GLU A 153 23.49 4.42 18.97
C GLU A 153 23.98 3.02 19.31
N ARG A 154 23.53 2.45 20.44
CA ARG A 154 23.85 1.08 20.86
C ARG A 154 23.30 0.05 19.88
N LEU A 155 22.06 0.22 19.41
CA LEU A 155 21.48 -0.63 18.36
C LEU A 155 22.28 -0.53 17.06
N ALA A 156 22.64 0.68 16.63
CA ALA A 156 23.43 0.88 15.42
C ALA A 156 24.78 0.18 15.51
N ALA A 157 25.48 0.31 16.65
CA ALA A 157 26.75 -0.37 16.87
C ALA A 157 26.63 -1.91 16.83
N LEU A 158 25.48 -2.46 17.27
CA LEU A 158 25.22 -3.90 17.24
C LEU A 158 24.81 -4.41 15.85
N LEU A 159 24.01 -3.63 15.10
CA LEU A 159 23.35 -4.05 13.86
C LEU A 159 24.10 -3.63 12.59
N THR A 160 25.12 -2.78 12.70
CA THR A 160 25.92 -2.36 11.55
C THR A 160 26.71 -3.54 10.98
N LEU A 161 26.48 -3.80 9.70
CA LEU A 161 27.19 -4.82 8.93
C LEU A 161 27.86 -4.15 7.72
N PRO A 162 29.06 -4.60 7.31
CA PRO A 162 29.62 -4.18 6.03
C PRO A 162 28.76 -4.75 4.89
N ALA A 163 28.57 -3.97 3.83
CA ALA A 163 27.90 -4.45 2.64
C ALA A 163 28.77 -5.50 1.92
N HIS A 164 28.19 -6.64 1.57
CA HIS A 164 28.85 -7.72 0.81
C HIS A 164 28.22 -7.87 -0.58
N GLY A 165 28.95 -8.44 -1.54
CA GLY A 165 28.40 -8.80 -2.85
C GLY A 165 28.07 -7.62 -3.78
N GLN A 166 28.65 -6.44 -3.54
CA GLN A 166 28.35 -5.25 -4.32
C GLN A 166 28.85 -5.35 -5.77
N ALA A 167 28.20 -4.58 -6.66
CA ALA A 167 28.67 -4.40 -8.03
C ALA A 167 30.14 -3.92 -8.06
N PRO A 168 30.94 -4.25 -9.10
CA PRO A 168 32.37 -3.92 -9.16
C PRO A 168 32.71 -2.42 -9.00
N HIS A 169 31.73 -1.54 -9.20
CA HIS A 169 31.85 -0.09 -9.12
C HIS A 169 31.37 0.51 -7.80
N ALA A 170 30.83 -0.29 -6.88
CA ALA A 170 30.40 0.21 -5.58
C ALA A 170 31.63 0.54 -4.70
N PRO A 171 31.58 1.64 -3.93
CA PRO A 171 32.71 2.01 -3.08
C PRO A 171 32.94 1.03 -1.94
N ARG A 172 34.21 0.90 -1.53
CA ARG A 172 34.57 0.12 -0.34
C ARG A 172 34.18 0.90 0.91
N GLY A 173 33.47 0.27 1.84
CA GLY A 173 33.16 0.84 3.16
C GLY A 173 31.69 1.17 3.42
N LEU A 174 30.78 0.91 2.47
CA LEU A 174 29.34 1.04 2.75
C LEU A 174 28.89 0.01 3.79
N THR A 175 28.00 0.46 4.68
CA THR A 175 27.22 -0.46 5.51
C THR A 175 26.09 -1.08 4.68
N HIS A 176 25.63 -2.27 5.07
CA HIS A 176 24.50 -2.94 4.44
C HIS A 176 23.27 -2.01 4.42
N TRP A 177 22.93 -1.38 5.55
CA TRP A 177 21.83 -0.42 5.65
C TRP A 177 21.92 0.73 4.64
N GLN A 178 23.11 1.32 4.47
CA GLN A 178 23.30 2.40 3.48
C GLN A 178 23.11 1.90 2.04
N ALA A 179 23.61 0.70 1.72
CA ALA A 179 23.41 0.10 0.42
C ALA A 179 21.91 -0.12 0.14
N SER A 180 21.17 -0.65 1.11
CA SER A 180 19.74 -0.90 1.02
C SER A 180 18.90 0.38 0.90
N LEU A 181 19.29 1.46 1.58
CA LEU A 181 18.66 2.78 1.41
C LEU A 181 18.84 3.29 -0.04
N ILE A 182 20.06 3.21 -0.58
CA ILE A 182 20.37 3.64 -1.96
C ILE A 182 19.60 2.80 -2.97
N GLU A 183 19.57 1.48 -2.78
CA GLU A 183 18.82 0.55 -3.62
C GLU A 183 17.31 0.83 -3.55
N ALA A 184 16.75 1.05 -2.36
CA ALA A 184 15.35 1.39 -2.19
C ALA A 184 14.96 2.72 -2.86
N ILE A 185 15.84 3.74 -2.82
CA ILE A 185 15.64 4.99 -3.56
C ILE A 185 15.69 4.73 -5.08
N THR A 186 16.57 3.84 -5.54
CA THR A 186 16.66 3.43 -6.95
C THR A 186 15.33 2.80 -7.43
N PHE A 187 14.78 1.86 -6.66
CA PHE A 187 13.48 1.24 -6.94
C PHE A 187 12.35 2.25 -6.93
N CYS A 188 12.26 3.11 -5.90
CA CYS A 188 11.22 4.12 -5.82
C CYS A 188 11.31 5.12 -6.99
N THR A 189 12.52 5.54 -7.36
CA THR A 189 12.76 6.45 -8.48
C THR A 189 12.32 5.82 -9.80
N SER A 190 12.67 4.57 -10.04
CA SER A 190 12.25 3.80 -11.22
C SER A 190 10.72 3.68 -11.29
N ASN A 191 10.06 3.39 -10.17
CA ASN A 191 8.60 3.31 -10.09
C ASN A 191 7.91 4.65 -10.40
N ILE A 192 8.42 5.77 -9.86
CA ILE A 192 7.90 7.11 -10.17
C ILE A 192 8.00 7.39 -11.67
N ARG A 193 9.14 7.05 -12.30
CA ARG A 193 9.33 7.23 -13.75
C ARG A 193 8.36 6.36 -14.56
N ALA A 194 8.20 5.09 -14.18
CA ALA A 194 7.27 4.18 -14.82
C ALA A 194 5.82 4.71 -14.80
N VAL A 195 5.37 5.24 -13.66
CA VAL A 195 4.05 5.89 -13.55
C VAL A 195 3.99 7.16 -14.40
N GLY A 196 5.02 8.00 -14.37
CA GLY A 196 5.09 9.23 -15.17
C GLY A 196 5.05 9.00 -16.68
N PHE A 197 5.61 7.89 -17.16
CA PHE A 197 5.60 7.51 -18.58
C PHE A 197 4.34 6.77 -19.04
N ALA A 198 3.49 6.34 -18.10
CA ALA A 198 2.24 5.67 -18.42
C ALA A 198 1.38 6.53 -19.37
N PRO A 199 0.86 6.01 -20.50
CA PRO A 199 0.09 6.78 -21.46
C PRO A 199 -1.09 7.53 -20.84
N GLU A 200 -1.74 6.93 -19.84
CA GLU A 200 -2.91 7.48 -19.16
C GLU A 200 -2.58 8.76 -18.37
N ILE A 201 -1.36 8.85 -17.84
CA ILE A 201 -0.82 10.02 -17.15
C ILE A 201 -0.30 11.01 -18.21
N ARG A 202 0.61 10.55 -19.07
CA ARG A 202 1.32 11.40 -20.04
C ARG A 202 0.40 12.18 -20.98
N LEU A 203 -0.67 11.55 -21.48
CA LEU A 203 -1.62 12.21 -22.38
C LEU A 203 -2.45 13.31 -21.70
N ARG A 204 -2.66 13.21 -20.38
CA ARG A 204 -3.49 14.11 -19.58
C ARG A 204 -2.72 15.19 -18.83
N MET A 205 -1.38 15.10 -18.80
CA MET A 205 -0.52 16.15 -18.26
C MET A 205 -0.59 17.42 -19.11
N ARG A 206 -0.62 18.59 -18.45
CA ARG A 206 -0.62 19.91 -19.11
C ARG A 206 0.65 20.12 -19.96
N THR A 207 0.52 20.85 -21.07
CA THR A 207 1.59 21.12 -22.04
C THR A 207 2.89 21.69 -21.44
N PRO A 208 2.88 22.71 -20.55
CA PRO A 208 4.12 23.21 -19.94
C PRO A 208 4.82 22.14 -19.07
N ALA A 209 4.06 21.37 -18.29
CA ALA A 209 4.61 20.26 -17.48
C ALA A 209 5.14 19.10 -18.34
N ARG A 210 4.68 18.98 -19.58
CA ARG A 210 5.19 18.01 -20.57
C ARG A 210 6.49 18.48 -21.22
N ALA A 211 6.67 19.79 -21.39
CA ALA A 211 7.89 20.38 -21.97
C ALA A 211 9.10 20.19 -21.04
N ASP A 212 8.92 20.42 -19.74
CA ASP A 212 10.01 20.28 -18.75
C ASP A 212 10.43 18.83 -18.48
N SER A 213 9.64 17.85 -18.94
CA SER A 213 9.97 16.42 -18.94
C SER A 213 10.60 15.90 -17.62
N PRO A 214 10.05 16.23 -16.43
CA PRO A 214 10.74 16.00 -15.15
C PRO A 214 11.02 14.52 -14.87
N PHE A 215 10.19 13.60 -15.37
CA PHE A 215 10.38 12.17 -15.23
C PHE A 215 11.57 11.61 -16.03
N HIS A 216 12.02 12.31 -17.08
CA HIS A 216 13.12 11.84 -17.93
C HIS A 216 14.47 11.92 -17.21
N THR A 217 14.76 13.05 -16.56
CA THR A 217 16.05 13.31 -15.91
C THR A 217 16.12 12.81 -14.47
N LEU A 218 14.99 12.39 -13.88
CA LEU A 218 14.92 12.03 -12.46
C LEU A 218 15.94 10.95 -12.04
N SER A 219 16.13 9.90 -12.86
CA SER A 219 17.17 8.91 -12.55
C SER A 219 18.55 9.52 -12.63
N ASN A 220 18.86 10.33 -13.63
CA ASN A 220 20.17 10.96 -13.76
C ASN A 220 20.48 11.86 -12.56
N ASP A 221 19.52 12.66 -12.10
CA ASP A 221 19.68 13.51 -10.92
C ASP A 221 19.92 12.68 -9.64
N PHE A 222 19.31 11.48 -9.54
CA PHE A 222 19.60 10.55 -8.43
C PHE A 222 20.99 9.93 -8.54
N GLU A 223 21.41 9.48 -9.73
CA GLU A 223 22.75 8.93 -9.94
C GLU A 223 23.82 9.98 -9.58
N THR A 224 23.66 11.23 -10.01
CA THR A 224 24.55 12.34 -9.62
C THR A 224 24.60 12.56 -8.11
N LEU A 225 23.45 12.51 -7.42
CA LEU A 225 23.38 12.62 -5.96
C LEU A 225 24.12 11.46 -5.28
N ARG A 226 23.91 10.24 -5.75
CA ARG A 226 24.50 9.03 -5.20
C ARG A 226 26.01 9.02 -5.39
N ASP A 227 26.49 9.40 -6.57
CA ASP A 227 27.91 9.47 -6.89
C ASP A 227 28.60 10.55 -6.02
N ALA A 228 27.99 11.75 -5.88
CA ALA A 228 28.49 12.78 -4.97
C ALA A 228 28.51 12.34 -3.50
N TRP A 229 27.53 11.53 -3.07
CA TRP A 229 27.50 10.98 -1.71
C TRP A 229 28.64 9.98 -1.49
N TRP A 230 28.90 9.12 -2.47
CA TRP A 230 30.01 8.17 -2.45
C TRP A 230 31.37 8.85 -2.43
N ASP A 231 31.57 9.89 -3.24
CA ASP A 231 32.83 10.63 -3.26
C ASP A 231 33.16 11.29 -1.91
N LEU A 232 32.14 11.78 -1.19
CA LEU A 232 32.33 12.38 0.11
C LEU A 232 32.59 11.35 1.23
N HIS A 233 31.91 10.20 1.22
CA HIS A 233 31.90 9.27 2.36
C HIS A 233 32.75 8.02 2.18
N CYS A 234 33.11 7.67 0.95
CA CYS A 234 33.82 6.42 0.65
C CYS A 234 35.16 6.63 -0.06
N ASN A 235 35.41 7.83 -0.60
CA ASN A 235 36.66 8.21 -1.26
C ASN A 235 37.40 9.29 -0.45
N GLU A 236 38.61 9.66 -0.87
CA GLU A 236 39.29 10.83 -0.31
C GLU A 236 38.52 12.09 -0.74
N PRO A 237 37.94 12.86 0.21
CA PRO A 237 37.02 13.93 -0.14
C PRO A 237 37.77 15.12 -0.74
N GLU A 238 37.34 15.53 -1.93
CA GLU A 238 37.75 16.81 -2.52
C GLU A 238 37.20 17.98 -1.68
N PRO A 239 37.90 19.14 -1.69
CA PRO A 239 37.50 20.30 -0.86
C PRO A 239 36.06 20.78 -1.12
N ASP A 240 35.55 20.59 -2.34
CA ASP A 240 34.20 21.01 -2.73
C ASP A 240 33.15 19.88 -2.68
N ALA A 241 33.53 18.66 -2.26
CA ALA A 241 32.66 17.48 -2.29
C ALA A 241 31.38 17.65 -1.44
N ALA A 242 31.48 18.31 -0.28
CA ALA A 242 30.32 18.60 0.57
C ALA A 242 29.32 19.55 -0.10
N GLN A 243 29.83 20.56 -0.83
CA GLN A 243 29.00 21.49 -1.57
C GLN A 243 28.34 20.80 -2.77
N HIS A 244 29.10 19.99 -3.51
CA HIS A 244 28.57 19.18 -4.62
C HIS A 244 27.44 18.25 -4.16
N LEU A 245 27.60 17.59 -3.01
CA LEU A 245 26.54 16.76 -2.42
C LEU A 245 25.29 17.58 -2.10
N ALA A 246 25.45 18.75 -1.47
CA ALA A 246 24.33 19.62 -1.12
C ALA A 246 23.57 20.13 -2.36
N ASP A 247 24.29 20.49 -3.42
CA ASP A 247 23.72 20.95 -4.68
C ASP A 247 22.97 19.82 -5.40
N ALA A 248 23.59 18.63 -5.50
CA ALA A 248 22.95 17.45 -6.07
C ALA A 248 21.70 17.02 -5.28
N ALA A 249 21.74 17.11 -3.95
CA ALA A 249 20.59 16.79 -3.09
C ALA A 249 19.45 17.79 -3.33
N THR A 250 19.77 19.07 -3.45
CA THR A 250 18.80 20.13 -3.76
C THR A 250 18.17 19.93 -5.13
N GLN A 251 18.98 19.63 -6.15
CA GLN A 251 18.52 19.35 -7.51
C GLN A 251 17.58 18.13 -7.55
N PHE A 252 17.95 17.02 -6.92
CA PHE A 252 17.12 15.82 -6.90
C PHE A 252 15.79 16.05 -6.16
N LYS A 253 15.82 16.72 -5.00
CA LYS A 253 14.60 17.11 -4.25
C LYS A 253 13.69 18.02 -5.07
N ALA A 254 14.25 18.99 -5.79
CA ALA A 254 13.51 19.86 -6.69
C ALA A 254 12.90 19.06 -7.87
N LYS A 255 13.62 18.10 -8.43
CA LYS A 255 13.11 17.24 -9.51
C LYS A 255 11.97 16.33 -9.05
N LEU A 256 12.05 15.76 -7.84
CA LEU A 256 10.96 14.99 -7.23
C LEU A 256 9.70 15.84 -7.07
N GLU A 257 9.87 17.09 -6.64
CA GLU A 257 8.77 18.03 -6.48
C GLU A 257 8.16 18.42 -7.84
N ALA A 258 8.98 18.66 -8.86
CA ALA A 258 8.52 18.87 -10.23
C ALA A 258 7.72 17.66 -10.76
N CYS A 259 8.20 16.43 -10.52
CA CYS A 259 7.46 15.20 -10.86
C CYS A 259 6.09 15.14 -10.17
N ARG A 260 6.04 15.49 -8.88
CA ARG A 260 4.80 15.53 -8.08
C ARG A 260 3.81 16.57 -8.62
N GLN A 261 4.27 17.77 -8.97
CA GLN A 261 3.45 18.84 -9.54
C GLN A 261 2.93 18.48 -10.93
N ALA A 262 3.80 17.89 -11.75
CA ALA A 262 3.45 17.43 -13.09
C ALA A 262 2.37 16.33 -13.04
N ALA A 263 2.50 15.38 -12.12
CA ALA A 263 1.46 14.37 -11.83
C ALA A 263 0.16 15.01 -11.30
N ALA A 264 0.26 16.00 -10.40
CA ALA A 264 -0.91 16.69 -9.85
C ALA A 264 -1.73 17.43 -10.93
N SER A 265 -1.09 17.90 -12.00
CA SER A 265 -1.78 18.54 -13.11
C SER A 265 -2.83 17.64 -13.78
N VAL A 266 -2.66 16.31 -13.71
CA VAL A 266 -3.60 15.32 -14.25
C VAL A 266 -4.95 15.36 -13.53
N TYR A 267 -4.99 15.63 -12.22
CA TYR A 267 -6.25 15.75 -11.48
C TYR A 267 -7.15 16.84 -12.07
N THR A 268 -6.58 17.97 -12.48
CA THR A 268 -7.34 19.07 -13.10
C THR A 268 -7.98 18.69 -14.44
N HIS A 269 -7.43 17.68 -15.12
CA HIS A 269 -8.00 17.14 -16.35
C HIS A 269 -9.02 16.02 -16.09
N LEU A 270 -8.86 15.27 -14.99
CA LEU A 270 -9.80 14.22 -14.58
C LEU A 270 -11.18 14.75 -14.20
N ASP A 271 -11.25 15.89 -13.52
CA ASP A 271 -12.53 16.51 -13.15
C ASP A 271 -13.38 16.94 -14.36
N SER A 272 -12.75 17.14 -15.52
CA SER A 272 -13.44 17.59 -16.74
C SER A 272 -13.76 16.49 -17.76
N HIS A 273 -13.14 15.31 -17.66
CA HIS A 273 -13.21 14.26 -18.70
C HIS A 273 -13.49 12.84 -18.15
N GLY A 274 -13.88 12.73 -16.88
CA GLY A 274 -14.31 11.49 -16.22
C GLY A 274 -13.26 10.84 -15.32
N ILE A 275 -13.71 10.19 -14.23
CA ILE A 275 -12.85 9.77 -13.11
C ILE A 275 -12.38 8.32 -13.28
N SER A 276 -11.11 8.12 -13.63
CA SER A 276 -10.48 6.80 -13.59
C SER A 276 -9.90 6.49 -12.19
N MET A 277 -10.53 5.56 -11.47
CA MET A 277 -10.04 5.01 -10.19
C MET A 277 -8.58 4.55 -10.26
N ASP A 278 -8.21 3.84 -11.33
CA ASP A 278 -6.86 3.30 -11.54
C ASP A 278 -5.83 4.44 -11.64
N LEU A 279 -6.22 5.51 -12.33
CA LEU A 279 -5.36 6.67 -12.53
C LEU A 279 -5.15 7.45 -11.22
N VAL A 280 -6.23 7.68 -10.46
CA VAL A 280 -6.14 8.36 -9.16
C VAL A 280 -5.30 7.54 -8.17
N PHE A 281 -5.45 6.22 -8.21
CA PHE A 281 -4.66 5.32 -7.39
C PHE A 281 -3.17 5.38 -7.73
N ARG A 282 -2.80 5.34 -9.02
CA ARG A 282 -1.41 5.52 -9.47
C ARG A 282 -0.83 6.88 -9.08
N LEU A 283 -1.60 7.95 -9.22
CA LEU A 283 -1.19 9.30 -8.81
C LEU A 283 -0.92 9.40 -7.31
N ARG A 284 -1.77 8.73 -6.50
CA ARG A 284 -1.57 8.62 -5.06
C ARG A 284 -0.31 7.84 -4.73
N GLN A 285 -0.11 6.66 -5.33
CA GLN A 285 1.10 5.86 -5.12
C GLN A 285 2.37 6.64 -5.51
N LEU A 286 2.36 7.39 -6.62
CA LEU A 286 3.48 8.25 -7.02
C LEU A 286 3.80 9.27 -5.92
N ARG A 287 2.79 9.95 -5.37
CA ARG A 287 2.97 10.90 -4.27
C ARG A 287 3.54 10.23 -3.02
N GLU A 288 3.02 9.07 -2.65
CA GLU A 288 3.49 8.30 -1.48
C GLU A 288 4.94 7.81 -1.70
N ARG A 289 5.32 7.41 -2.92
CA ARG A 289 6.71 7.06 -3.28
C ARG A 289 7.65 8.26 -3.20
N VAL A 290 7.22 9.45 -3.62
CA VAL A 290 8.01 10.69 -3.44
C VAL A 290 8.28 10.94 -1.95
N LEU A 291 7.28 10.75 -1.08
CA LEU A 291 7.46 10.88 0.36
C LEU A 291 8.38 9.79 0.93
N ARG A 292 8.28 8.56 0.44
CA ARG A 292 9.19 7.47 0.81
C ARG A 292 10.64 7.82 0.47
N ILE A 293 10.91 8.32 -0.73
CA ILE A 293 12.27 8.74 -1.12
C ILE A 293 12.81 9.82 -0.19
N ARG A 294 11.99 10.82 0.18
CA ARG A 294 12.42 11.86 1.13
C ARG A 294 12.81 11.26 2.49
N ALA A 295 12.01 10.35 3.03
CA ALA A 295 12.33 9.67 4.28
C ALA A 295 13.60 8.81 4.18
N LEU A 296 13.81 8.11 3.06
CA LEU A 296 15.03 7.34 2.81
C LEU A 296 16.27 8.25 2.71
N LEU A 297 16.15 9.41 2.06
CA LEU A 297 17.21 10.42 2.02
C LEU A 297 17.53 10.97 3.42
N ASP A 298 16.51 11.24 4.24
CA ASP A 298 16.72 11.69 5.62
C ASP A 298 17.47 10.64 6.46
N CYS A 299 17.26 9.34 6.19
CA CYS A 299 18.03 8.25 6.81
C CYS A 299 19.47 8.13 6.29
N LEU A 300 19.74 8.60 5.07
CA LEU A 300 21.06 8.48 4.43
C LEU A 300 21.97 9.69 4.71
N MET A 301 21.40 10.90 4.75
CA MET A 301 22.13 12.17 4.76
C MET A 301 21.50 13.25 5.67
N GLY A 302 20.51 12.89 6.49
CA GLY A 302 19.96 13.82 7.48
C GLY A 302 20.93 14.13 8.61
N GLU A 303 20.61 15.15 9.42
CA GLU A 303 21.44 15.54 10.58
C GLU A 303 21.54 14.43 11.64
N ASP A 304 20.46 13.66 11.83
CA ASP A 304 20.41 12.49 12.71
C ASP A 304 19.89 11.26 11.94
N PRO A 305 20.77 10.53 11.24
CA PRO A 305 20.41 9.35 10.45
C PRO A 305 19.75 8.24 11.28
N LEU A 306 20.13 8.09 12.55
CA LEU A 306 19.62 7.03 13.41
C LEU A 306 18.19 7.33 13.86
N ALA A 307 17.92 8.55 14.31
CA ALA A 307 16.55 8.96 14.64
C ALA A 307 15.64 8.92 13.41
N ASN A 308 16.13 9.33 12.24
CA ASN A 308 15.37 9.23 10.99
C ASN A 308 15.07 7.78 10.61
N SER A 309 16.03 6.85 10.81
CA SER A 309 15.84 5.42 10.57
C SER A 309 14.79 4.84 11.52
N ALA A 310 14.84 5.16 12.82
CA ALA A 310 13.82 4.76 13.78
C ALA A 310 12.43 5.31 13.44
N LYS A 311 12.36 6.58 13.02
CA LYS A 311 11.12 7.22 12.56
C LYS A 311 10.55 6.54 11.31
N LEU A 312 11.40 6.18 10.35
CA LEU A 312 11.00 5.44 9.16
C LEU A 312 10.42 4.07 9.56
N LEU A 313 11.13 3.28 10.36
CA LEU A 313 10.66 1.96 10.82
C LEU A 313 9.36 2.05 11.62
N SER A 314 9.23 3.03 12.51
CA SER A 314 7.98 3.32 13.24
C SER A 314 6.82 3.62 12.28
N HIS A 315 7.07 4.47 11.28
CA HIS A 315 6.07 4.78 10.26
C HIS A 315 5.68 3.55 9.43
N LEU A 316 6.64 2.71 9.01
CA LEU A 316 6.36 1.45 8.32
C LEU A 316 5.52 0.51 9.18
N ALA A 317 5.82 0.40 10.48
CA ALA A 317 5.02 -0.41 11.41
C ALA A 317 3.57 0.09 11.48
N SER A 318 3.36 1.41 11.52
CA SER A 318 2.02 1.99 11.45
C SER A 318 1.30 1.68 10.13
N VAL A 319 2.01 1.80 8.99
CA VAL A 319 1.45 1.49 7.66
C VAL A 319 1.02 0.03 7.57
N GLY A 320 1.78 -0.91 8.14
CA GLY A 320 1.40 -2.32 8.20
C GLY A 320 0.04 -2.57 8.87
N GLN A 321 -0.28 -1.79 9.90
CA GLN A 321 -1.58 -1.87 10.58
C GLN A 321 -2.71 -1.34 9.72
N ASP A 322 -2.48 -0.22 9.03
CA ASP A 322 -3.46 0.38 8.12
C ASP A 322 -3.73 -0.52 6.91
N GLN A 323 -2.72 -1.27 6.45
CA GLN A 323 -2.87 -2.23 5.36
C GLN A 323 -3.76 -3.42 5.70
N ARG A 324 -3.74 -3.88 6.96
CA ARG A 324 -4.66 -4.94 7.42
C ARG A 324 -6.10 -4.46 7.56
N SER A 325 -6.32 -3.15 7.65
CA SER A 325 -7.64 -2.57 7.79
C SER A 325 -8.34 -2.41 6.44
N LEU A 326 -9.37 -3.23 6.19
CA LEU A 326 -10.29 -3.05 5.07
C LEU A 326 -11.11 -1.74 5.19
N GLY A 327 -11.38 -1.31 6.42
CA GLY A 327 -12.13 -0.08 6.69
C GLY A 327 -11.38 1.17 6.23
N VAL A 328 -10.07 1.24 6.49
CA VAL A 328 -9.22 2.35 6.03
C VAL A 328 -9.15 2.40 4.51
N LEU A 329 -9.02 1.24 3.84
CA LEU A 329 -9.03 1.19 2.37
C LEU A 329 -10.34 1.72 1.78
N LEU A 330 -11.48 1.32 2.37
CA LEU A 330 -12.81 1.76 1.93
C LEU A 330 -13.03 3.25 2.23
N SER A 331 -12.67 3.76 3.40
CA SER A 331 -12.84 5.18 3.73
C SER A 331 -11.98 6.09 2.86
N SER A 332 -10.76 5.66 2.52
CA SER A 332 -9.87 6.47 1.70
C SER A 332 -10.22 6.48 0.20
N ASN A 333 -11.06 5.54 -0.27
CA ASN A 333 -11.42 5.40 -1.69
C ASN A 333 -12.93 5.45 -1.95
N SER A 334 -13.76 5.60 -0.92
CA SER A 334 -15.23 5.63 -1.00
C SER A 334 -15.74 6.76 -1.87
N SER A 335 -15.12 7.94 -1.81
CA SER A 335 -15.50 9.12 -2.60
C SER A 335 -15.36 8.88 -4.11
N LEU A 336 -14.30 8.17 -4.52
CA LEU A 336 -14.05 7.88 -5.92
C LEU A 336 -14.89 6.69 -6.43
N LEU A 337 -15.15 5.69 -5.59
CA LEU A 337 -16.10 4.63 -5.89
C LEU A 337 -17.52 5.19 -6.06
N ALA A 338 -17.93 6.08 -5.15
CA ALA A 338 -19.20 6.78 -5.22
C ALA A 338 -19.28 7.63 -6.48
N ALA A 339 -18.22 8.38 -6.81
CA ALA A 339 -18.16 9.17 -8.03
C ALA A 339 -18.25 8.32 -9.31
N LYS A 340 -17.57 7.17 -9.37
CA LYS A 340 -17.63 6.26 -10.54
C LYS A 340 -18.97 5.55 -10.67
N VAL A 341 -19.61 5.18 -9.56
CA VAL A 341 -20.98 4.63 -9.56
C VAL A 341 -21.98 5.71 -9.97
N ALA A 342 -21.78 6.96 -9.53
CA ALA A 342 -22.56 8.11 -9.96
C ALA A 342 -22.42 8.42 -11.45
N GLU A 343 -21.20 8.47 -11.97
CA GLU A 343 -20.91 8.74 -13.38
C GLU A 343 -21.55 7.67 -14.30
N ARG A 344 -21.36 6.38 -13.97
CA ARG A 344 -21.93 5.27 -14.75
C ARG A 344 -23.46 5.18 -14.68
N SER A 345 -24.07 5.69 -13.61
CA SER A 345 -25.53 5.69 -13.44
C SER A 345 -26.19 6.96 -13.98
N SER A 346 -25.42 8.06 -14.08
CA SER A 346 -25.86 9.35 -14.62
C SER A 346 -26.06 9.30 -16.14
N GLU A 347 -25.14 8.66 -16.88
CA GLU A 347 -25.24 8.50 -18.35
C GLU A 347 -26.53 7.83 -18.84
N THR A 348 -27.28 7.14 -17.97
CA THR A 348 -28.51 6.40 -18.35
C THR A 348 -29.73 6.77 -17.49
N GLY A 349 -29.62 7.72 -16.56
CA GLY A 349 -30.52 7.83 -15.40
C GLY A 349 -31.43 9.05 -15.30
N GLU A 350 -31.10 10.17 -15.96
CA GLU A 350 -31.86 11.43 -15.78
C GLU A 350 -33.33 11.30 -16.21
N HIS A 351 -33.62 10.45 -17.19
CA HIS A 351 -34.99 10.23 -17.69
C HIS A 351 -35.95 9.53 -16.69
N TYR A 352 -35.44 9.01 -15.56
CA TYR A 352 -36.28 8.41 -14.51
C TYR A 352 -36.65 9.39 -13.38
N ILE A 353 -36.07 10.60 -13.37
CA ILE A 353 -36.30 11.61 -12.34
C ILE A 353 -37.28 12.63 -12.89
N THR A 354 -38.53 12.60 -12.43
CA THR A 354 -39.58 13.53 -12.88
C THR A 354 -39.58 14.77 -12.01
N ARG A 355 -39.38 15.95 -12.61
CA ARG A 355 -39.33 17.25 -11.90
C ARG A 355 -40.65 18.03 -11.98
N ASN A 356 -41.59 17.59 -12.82
CA ASN A 356 -42.91 18.21 -12.96
C ASN A 356 -44.04 17.18 -13.15
N ALA A 357 -45.28 17.63 -12.94
CA ALA A 357 -46.45 16.76 -13.01
C ALA A 357 -46.68 16.14 -14.40
N LYS A 358 -46.15 16.75 -15.48
CA LYS A 358 -46.27 16.25 -16.85
C LYS A 358 -45.33 15.05 -17.06
N GLU A 359 -44.09 15.16 -16.60
CA GLU A 359 -43.11 14.08 -16.59
C GLU A 359 -43.57 12.91 -15.72
N TYR A 360 -44.18 13.18 -14.56
CA TYR A 360 -44.75 12.14 -13.70
C TYR A 360 -45.81 11.28 -14.42
N ARG A 361 -46.72 11.92 -15.18
CA ARG A 361 -47.74 11.19 -15.97
C ARG A 361 -47.12 10.38 -17.11
N ALA A 362 -46.08 10.91 -17.76
CA ALA A 362 -45.36 10.17 -18.80
C ALA A 362 -44.64 8.94 -18.22
N MET A 363 -43.97 9.09 -17.07
CA MET A 363 -43.34 7.99 -16.35
C MET A 363 -44.37 6.94 -15.90
N LEU A 364 -45.55 7.36 -15.41
CA LEU A 364 -46.63 6.45 -15.03
C LEU A 364 -47.12 5.62 -16.23
N GLY A 365 -47.25 6.23 -17.41
CA GLY A 365 -47.59 5.52 -18.65
C GLY A 365 -46.54 4.50 -19.05
N GLN A 366 -45.25 4.86 -18.97
CA GLN A 366 -44.14 3.94 -19.24
C GLN A 366 -44.06 2.80 -18.22
N ALA A 367 -44.36 3.08 -16.94
CA ALA A 367 -44.41 2.08 -15.88
C ALA A 367 -45.58 1.11 -16.05
N ALA A 368 -46.75 1.62 -16.47
CA ALA A 368 -47.89 0.78 -16.82
C ALA A 368 -47.56 -0.15 -18.01
N GLY A 369 -46.85 0.34 -19.03
CA GLY A 369 -46.37 -0.48 -20.15
C GLY A 369 -45.38 -1.58 -19.73
N GLY A 370 -44.43 -1.25 -18.85
CA GLY A 370 -43.51 -2.22 -18.26
C GLY A 370 -44.22 -3.28 -17.43
N GLY A 371 -45.19 -2.86 -16.61
CA GLY A 371 -46.04 -3.75 -15.80
C GLY A 371 -46.89 -4.69 -16.66
N ALA A 372 -47.51 -4.19 -17.73
CA ALA A 372 -48.32 -4.97 -18.65
C ALA A 372 -47.48 -6.06 -19.36
N LEU A 373 -46.29 -5.70 -19.85
CA LEU A 373 -45.37 -6.69 -20.44
C LEU A 373 -44.93 -7.73 -19.42
N THR A 374 -44.62 -7.32 -18.19
CA THR A 374 -44.20 -8.25 -17.12
C THR A 374 -45.30 -9.24 -16.75
N ALA A 375 -46.56 -8.78 -16.74
CA ALA A 375 -47.72 -9.66 -16.57
C ALA A 375 -47.84 -10.66 -17.73
N GLY A 376 -47.63 -10.20 -18.97
CA GLY A 376 -47.59 -11.07 -20.16
C GLY A 376 -46.48 -12.13 -20.09
N THR A 377 -45.29 -11.75 -19.67
CA THR A 377 -44.13 -12.64 -19.44
C THR A 377 -44.46 -13.70 -18.38
N THR A 378 -45.18 -13.32 -17.33
CA THR A 378 -45.63 -14.24 -16.29
C THR A 378 -46.65 -15.23 -16.83
N ALA A 379 -47.63 -14.78 -17.61
CA ALA A 379 -48.60 -15.67 -18.26
C ALA A 379 -47.90 -16.65 -19.23
N LEU A 380 -46.96 -16.17 -20.03
CA LEU A 380 -46.19 -16.99 -20.96
C LEU A 380 -45.30 -18.01 -20.25
N LYS A 381 -44.77 -17.67 -19.07
CA LYS A 381 -44.06 -18.63 -18.21
C LYS A 381 -44.94 -19.83 -17.84
N PHE A 382 -46.18 -19.58 -17.41
CA PHE A 382 -47.11 -20.65 -17.07
C PHE A 382 -47.49 -21.48 -18.31
N ALA A 383 -47.59 -20.84 -19.48
CA ALA A 383 -47.82 -21.56 -20.74
C ALA A 383 -46.64 -22.49 -21.09
N ILE A 384 -45.38 -22.02 -20.98
CA ILE A 384 -44.18 -22.85 -21.22
C ILE A 384 -44.14 -24.04 -20.24
N LEU A 385 -44.48 -23.81 -18.97
CA LEU A 385 -44.55 -24.87 -17.97
C LEU A 385 -45.63 -25.91 -18.28
N ALA A 386 -46.79 -25.45 -18.77
CA ALA A 386 -47.94 -26.30 -19.11
C ALA A 386 -47.69 -27.24 -20.31
N VAL A 387 -46.76 -26.89 -21.21
CA VAL A 387 -46.38 -27.75 -22.36
C VAL A 387 -45.69 -29.05 -21.90
N GLY A 388 -45.16 -29.10 -20.67
CA GLY A 388 -44.61 -30.33 -20.10
C GLY A 388 -43.28 -30.77 -20.75
N LEU A 389 -42.45 -29.82 -21.16
CA LEU A 389 -41.11 -30.09 -21.71
C LEU A 389 -40.19 -30.72 -20.67
N SER A 390 -39.13 -31.40 -21.11
CA SER A 390 -38.08 -31.87 -20.21
C SER A 390 -37.39 -30.70 -19.49
N ALA A 391 -36.82 -30.97 -18.31
CA ALA A 391 -36.28 -29.93 -17.43
C ALA A 391 -35.29 -28.97 -18.13
N PHE A 392 -34.44 -29.51 -19.01
CA PHE A 392 -33.51 -28.71 -19.81
C PHE A 392 -34.25 -27.74 -20.75
N TRP A 393 -35.19 -28.25 -21.56
CA TRP A 393 -35.91 -27.45 -22.54
C TRP A 393 -36.87 -26.45 -21.91
N SER A 394 -37.49 -26.80 -20.78
CA SER A 394 -38.28 -25.87 -19.99
C SER A 394 -37.42 -24.72 -19.44
N GLY A 395 -36.21 -25.02 -18.95
CA GLY A 395 -35.27 -23.99 -18.48
C GLY A 395 -34.77 -23.09 -19.61
N PHE A 396 -34.43 -23.68 -20.76
CA PHE A 396 -33.99 -22.94 -21.94
C PHE A 396 -35.04 -21.95 -22.44
N TRP A 397 -36.28 -22.42 -22.67
CA TRP A 397 -37.36 -21.57 -23.18
C TRP A 397 -37.81 -20.52 -22.17
N ALA A 398 -37.82 -20.85 -20.87
CA ALA A 398 -38.04 -19.85 -19.84
C ALA A 398 -36.96 -18.76 -19.89
N GLY A 399 -35.68 -19.12 -20.00
CA GLY A 399 -34.57 -18.18 -20.11
C GLY A 399 -34.67 -17.26 -21.33
N VAL A 400 -34.93 -17.83 -22.52
CA VAL A 400 -35.11 -17.06 -23.77
C VAL A 400 -36.30 -16.10 -23.66
N MET A 401 -37.43 -16.57 -23.11
CA MET A 401 -38.64 -15.77 -22.94
C MET A 401 -38.42 -14.59 -21.99
N TYR A 402 -37.77 -14.82 -20.84
CA TYR A 402 -37.42 -13.75 -19.90
C TYR A 402 -36.46 -12.73 -20.53
N ALA A 403 -35.41 -13.19 -21.24
CA ALA A 403 -34.47 -12.30 -21.93
C ALA A 403 -35.18 -11.45 -22.99
N ALA A 404 -36.03 -12.06 -23.82
CA ALA A 404 -36.81 -11.36 -24.83
C ALA A 404 -37.75 -10.31 -24.20
N SER A 405 -38.39 -10.63 -23.07
CA SER A 405 -39.23 -9.69 -22.34
C SER A 405 -38.46 -8.46 -21.88
N PHE A 406 -37.25 -8.63 -21.31
CA PHE A 406 -36.44 -7.49 -20.86
C PHE A 406 -35.92 -6.65 -22.02
N VAL A 407 -35.53 -7.27 -23.13
CA VAL A 407 -35.14 -6.54 -24.36
C VAL A 407 -36.31 -5.74 -24.90
N LEU A 408 -37.51 -6.32 -24.95
CA LEU A 408 -38.70 -5.63 -25.44
C LEU A 408 -39.08 -4.44 -24.56
N ILE A 409 -39.00 -4.59 -23.24
CA ILE A 409 -39.21 -3.48 -22.28
C ILE A 409 -38.19 -2.35 -22.52
N GLN A 410 -36.93 -2.69 -22.79
CA GLN A 410 -35.87 -1.72 -23.08
C GLN A 410 -36.08 -0.99 -24.42
N LEU A 411 -36.45 -1.72 -25.48
CA LEU A 411 -36.67 -1.18 -26.82
C LEU A 411 -37.89 -0.26 -26.88
N LEU A 412 -38.94 -0.58 -26.10
CA LEU A 412 -40.15 0.25 -25.99
C LEU A 412 -40.00 1.40 -24.98
N HIS A 413 -38.82 1.55 -24.37
CA HIS A 413 -38.52 2.56 -23.35
C HIS A 413 -39.52 2.54 -22.18
N PHE A 414 -39.97 1.35 -21.80
CA PHE A 414 -40.84 1.17 -20.65
C PHE A 414 -40.04 1.07 -19.35
N THR A 415 -40.68 1.49 -18.27
CA THR A 415 -40.05 1.66 -16.96
C THR A 415 -40.39 0.49 -16.05
N LEU A 416 -39.38 -0.06 -15.37
CA LEU A 416 -39.55 -1.10 -14.36
C LEU A 416 -39.11 -0.54 -13.00
N ALA A 417 -39.94 -0.76 -11.99
CA ALA A 417 -39.69 -0.28 -10.63
C ALA A 417 -38.33 -0.77 -10.08
N THR A 418 -37.85 -1.94 -10.50
CA THR A 418 -36.56 -2.51 -10.09
C THR A 418 -35.35 -1.74 -10.64
N LYS A 419 -35.52 -0.88 -11.65
CA LYS A 419 -34.44 0.01 -12.14
C LYS A 419 -34.36 1.33 -11.37
N GLN A 420 -35.42 1.77 -10.70
CA GLN A 420 -35.45 3.09 -10.06
C GLN A 420 -34.46 3.24 -8.89
N PRO A 421 -34.32 2.30 -7.93
CA PRO A 421 -33.36 2.42 -6.84
C PRO A 421 -31.90 2.53 -7.30
N ALA A 422 -31.56 1.88 -8.42
CA ALA A 422 -30.21 1.92 -8.99
C ALA A 422 -29.85 3.30 -9.59
N MET A 423 -30.84 4.16 -9.86
CA MET A 423 -30.65 5.49 -10.47
C MET A 423 -30.84 6.64 -9.47
N THR A 424 -31.67 6.45 -8.43
CA THR A 424 -31.90 7.47 -7.39
C THR A 424 -30.71 7.64 -6.45
N ALA A 425 -30.10 6.54 -5.98
CA ALA A 425 -28.98 6.61 -5.05
C ALA A 425 -27.74 7.33 -5.62
N PRO A 426 -27.33 7.10 -6.89
CA PRO A 426 -26.20 7.80 -7.47
C PRO A 426 -26.48 9.27 -7.80
N ALA A 427 -27.71 9.61 -8.19
CA ALA A 427 -28.14 11.01 -8.38
C ALA A 427 -28.12 11.79 -7.06
N MET A 428 -28.60 11.19 -5.96
CA MET A 428 -28.46 11.76 -4.62
C MET A 428 -27.00 11.89 -4.20
N ALA A 429 -26.17 10.86 -4.44
CA ALA A 429 -24.74 10.91 -4.11
C ALA A 429 -23.97 11.99 -4.89
N ALA A 430 -24.33 12.24 -6.15
CA ALA A 430 -23.75 13.33 -6.95
C ALA A 430 -24.08 14.71 -6.36
N LYS A 431 -25.31 14.89 -5.86
CA LYS A 431 -25.77 16.14 -5.22
C LYS A 431 -25.19 16.33 -3.81
N LEU A 432 -24.90 15.25 -3.10
CA LEU A 432 -24.29 15.24 -1.76
C LEU A 432 -22.76 15.46 -1.78
N LYS A 433 -22.13 15.50 -2.96
CA LYS A 433 -20.67 15.65 -3.11
C LYS A 433 -20.14 17.00 -2.58
N ASP A 434 -21.00 18.02 -2.55
CA ASP A 434 -20.69 19.41 -2.15
C ASP A 434 -21.26 19.82 -0.78
N ILE A 435 -21.57 18.87 0.13
CA ILE A 435 -22.06 19.17 1.50
C ILE A 435 -21.15 20.13 2.29
N SER A 436 -19.88 20.25 1.91
CA SER A 436 -18.92 21.16 2.54
C SER A 436 -19.19 22.64 2.23
N ASP A 437 -20.02 22.95 1.22
CA ASP A 437 -20.44 24.30 0.84
C ASP A 437 -21.86 24.58 1.38
N PRO A 438 -22.04 25.53 2.32
CA PRO A 438 -23.34 25.86 2.91
C PRO A 438 -24.41 26.23 1.87
N SER A 439 -24.01 26.78 0.73
CA SER A 439 -24.93 27.20 -0.35
C SER A 439 -25.50 26.01 -1.15
N ALA A 440 -24.74 24.91 -1.25
CA ALA A 440 -25.19 23.69 -1.91
C ALA A 440 -26.28 22.97 -1.10
N VAL A 441 -26.19 23.05 0.22
CA VAL A 441 -27.17 22.46 1.15
C VAL A 441 -28.52 23.16 1.06
N GLU A 442 -28.56 24.50 0.97
CA GLU A 442 -29.82 25.24 0.78
C GLU A 442 -30.48 24.89 -0.57
N SER A 443 -29.70 24.79 -1.65
CA SER A 443 -30.24 24.40 -2.97
C SER A 443 -30.83 22.98 -3.01
N PHE A 444 -30.35 22.08 -2.15
CA PHE A 444 -30.85 20.70 -2.04
C PHE A 444 -32.15 20.60 -1.23
N VAL A 445 -32.36 21.53 -0.29
CA VAL A 445 -33.56 21.56 0.57
C VAL A 445 -34.74 22.25 -0.13
N ASP A 446 -34.46 23.17 -1.06
CA ASP A 446 -35.48 23.97 -1.76
C ASP A 446 -36.07 23.31 -3.04
N GLU A 447 -35.50 22.19 -3.52
CA GLU A 447 -36.06 21.32 -4.59
C GLU A 447 -36.99 20.24 -4.02
#